data_AF-A0A7S0IUY4-F1
#
_entry.id   AF-A0A7S0IUY4-F1
#
_cell.length_a   1.000
_cell.length_b   1.000
_cell.length_c   1.000
_cell.angle_alpha   90.00
_cell.angle_beta   90.00
_cell.angle_gamma   90.00
#
_symmetry.space_group_name_H-M   'P 1'
#
loop_
_entity.id
_entity.type
_entity.pdbx_description
1 polymer ?
#
loop_
_entity_poly.entity_id
_entity_poly.type
_entity_poly.pdbx_seq_one_letter_code
_entity_poly.pdbx_strand_id
1 'polypeptide(L)'
;DGRMAAVAAALPGMRVLRQEPVECLFSFICSSNNNIGRIGGMLQALRRRYGVPLPPPCAALANCNDPELQPTDAGEAGEMATAWEGQGGAQEFYTFPSAATLADASE
;
A
#
# COMPACT_ATOMS: atom_id res chain seq x y z
N ASP A 1 5.74 -20.14 -26.55
CA ASP A 1 5.83 -19.10 -27.60
C ASP A 1 7.17 -18.37 -27.45
N GLY A 2 7.97 -18.29 -28.50
CA GLY A 2 9.29 -17.63 -28.45
C GLY A 2 9.23 -16.15 -28.07
N ARG A 3 8.11 -15.47 -28.36
CA ARG A 3 7.88 -14.07 -27.98
C ARG A 3 7.77 -13.90 -26.46
N MET A 4 7.07 -14.82 -25.79
CA MET A 4 6.93 -14.79 -24.33
C MET A 4 8.22 -15.18 -23.60
N ALA A 5 9.04 -16.05 -24.20
CA ALA A 5 10.32 -16.45 -23.62
C ALA A 5 11.30 -15.26 -23.50
N ALA A 6 11.36 -14.39 -24.53
CA ALA A 6 12.18 -13.19 -24.49
C ALA A 6 11.74 -12.21 -23.38
N VAL A 7 10.42 -12.02 -23.20
CA VAL A 7 9.86 -11.15 -22.14
C VAL A 7 10.13 -11.72 -20.74
N ALA A 8 9.96 -13.03 -20.56
CA ALA A 8 10.18 -13.68 -19.27
C ALA A 8 11.64 -13.59 -18.81
N ALA A 9 12.60 -13.70 -19.75
CA ALA A 9 14.02 -13.53 -19.44
C ALA A 9 14.39 -12.10 -19.00
N ALA A 10 13.67 -11.09 -19.50
CA ALA A 10 13.91 -9.68 -19.15
C ALA A 10 13.30 -9.27 -17.80
N LEU A 11 12.36 -10.05 -17.26
CA LEU A 11 11.63 -9.74 -16.02
C LEU A 11 11.79 -10.86 -14.97
N PRO A 12 13.02 -11.19 -14.55
CA PRO A 12 13.25 -12.26 -13.59
C PRO A 12 12.60 -11.90 -12.24
N GLY A 13 11.83 -12.84 -11.68
CA GLY A 13 11.19 -12.66 -10.37
C GLY A 13 9.90 -11.85 -10.37
N MET A 14 9.36 -11.47 -11.53
CA MET A 14 8.03 -10.85 -11.62
C MET A 14 6.96 -11.78 -11.04
N ARG A 15 6.12 -11.25 -10.15
CA ARG A 15 5.01 -11.98 -9.51
C ARG A 15 3.71 -11.23 -9.68
N VAL A 16 2.63 -11.97 -9.92
CA VAL A 16 1.27 -11.41 -9.88
C VAL A 16 0.80 -11.40 -8.43
N LEU A 17 0.48 -10.21 -7.92
CA LEU A 17 0.00 -10.04 -6.56
C LEU A 17 -1.47 -10.48 -6.44
N ARG A 18 -1.81 -11.15 -5.33
CA ARG A 18 -3.20 -11.45 -4.96
C ARG A 18 -3.79 -10.28 -4.18
N GLN A 19 -4.04 -9.18 -4.87
CA GLN A 19 -4.65 -7.98 -4.29
C GLN A 19 -6.12 -8.24 -3.93
N GLU A 20 -6.64 -7.48 -2.96
CA GLU A 20 -8.06 -7.54 -2.60
C GLU A 20 -8.92 -7.07 -3.80
N PRO A 21 -10.00 -7.81 -4.17
CA PRO A 21 -10.77 -7.54 -5.38
C PRO A 21 -11.37 -6.13 -5.48
N VAL A 22 -11.86 -5.57 -4.38
CA VAL A 22 -12.48 -4.23 -4.36
C VAL A 22 -11.41 -3.16 -4.61
N GLU A 23 -10.29 -3.21 -3.87
CA GLU A 23 -9.15 -2.30 -4.09
C GLU A 23 -8.61 -2.40 -5.52
N CYS A 24 -8.45 -3.61 -6.04
CA CYS A 24 -8.00 -3.87 -7.40
C CYS A 24 -8.97 -3.23 -8.42
N LEU A 25 -10.27 -3.46 -8.28
CA LEU A 25 -11.31 -2.91 -9.16
C LEU A 25 -11.25 -1.38 -9.21
N PHE A 26 -11.26 -0.71 -8.06
CA PHE A 26 -11.21 0.76 -8.02
C PHE A 26 -9.88 1.31 -8.53
N SER A 27 -8.77 0.61 -8.30
CA SER A 27 -7.45 0.95 -8.87
C SER A 27 -7.47 0.93 -10.40
N PHE A 28 -8.11 -0.08 -11.00
CA PHE A 28 -8.26 -0.16 -12.46
C PHE A 28 -9.29 0.84 -13.02
N ILE A 29 -10.35 1.17 -12.28
CA ILE A 29 -11.27 2.26 -12.68
C ILE A 29 -10.51 3.59 -12.73
N CYS A 30 -9.71 3.88 -11.71
CA CYS A 30 -8.90 5.10 -11.63
C CYS A 30 -7.78 5.18 -12.68
N SER A 31 -7.37 4.04 -13.25
CA SER A 31 -6.30 3.98 -14.26
C SER A 31 -6.74 4.25 -15.69
N SER A 32 -8.05 4.26 -15.95
CA SER A 32 -8.62 4.50 -17.29
C SER A 32 -8.14 5.84 -17.84
N ASN A 33 -7.28 5.77 -18.87
CA ASN A 33 -6.65 6.93 -19.51
C ASN A 33 -5.93 7.87 -18.51
N ASN A 34 -5.08 7.29 -17.65
CA ASN A 34 -4.42 8.03 -16.58
C ASN A 34 -2.95 7.64 -16.41
N ASN A 35 -2.14 8.50 -15.78
CA ASN A 35 -0.74 8.21 -15.47
C ASN A 35 -0.57 7.69 -14.03
N ILE A 36 0.49 6.91 -13.79
CA ILE A 36 0.72 6.24 -12.50
C ILE A 36 0.71 7.22 -11.31
N GLY A 37 1.28 8.42 -11.48
CA GLY A 37 1.31 9.45 -10.43
C GLY A 37 -0.09 9.92 -10.02
N ARG A 38 -0.95 10.23 -10.99
CA ARG A 38 -2.34 10.66 -10.74
C ARG A 38 -3.21 9.52 -10.21
N ILE A 39 -3.00 8.29 -10.68
CA ILE A 39 -3.69 7.10 -10.14
C ILE A 39 -3.40 6.97 -8.65
N GLY A 40 -2.13 7.05 -8.25
CA GLY A 40 -1.73 7.00 -6.84
C GLY A 40 -2.39 8.09 -5.99
N GLY A 41 -2.42 9.33 -6.51
CA GLY A 41 -3.09 10.45 -5.84
C GLY A 41 -4.60 10.26 -5.67
N MET A 42 -5.30 9.77 -6.70
CA MET A 42 -6.73 9.46 -6.62
C MET A 42 -7.02 8.38 -5.57
N LEU A 43 -6.22 7.32 -5.54
CA LEU A 43 -6.40 6.26 -4.55
C LEU A 43 -6.04 6.72 -3.14
N GLN A 44 -5.06 7.62 -2.97
CA GLN A 44 -4.75 8.21 -1.67
C GLN A 44 -5.91 9.09 -1.17
N ALA A 45 -6.50 9.92 -2.04
CA ALA A 45 -7.68 10.73 -1.70
C ALA A 45 -8.88 9.85 -1.32
N LEU A 46 -9.11 8.75 -2.05
CA LEU A 46 -10.17 7.79 -1.75
C LEU A 46 -9.98 7.13 -0.37
N ARG A 47 -8.77 6.64 -0.07
CA ARG A 47 -8.45 6.05 1.23
C ARG A 47 -8.56 7.07 2.37
N ARG A 48 -8.11 8.31 2.17
CA ARG A 48 -8.27 9.38 3.17
C ARG A 48 -9.74 9.74 3.43
N ARG A 49 -10.59 9.67 2.41
CA ARG A 49 -11.99 10.07 2.53
C ARG A 49 -12.87 8.99 3.16
N TYR A 50 -12.63 7.72 2.85
CA TYR A 50 -13.52 6.62 3.23
C TYR A 50 -12.84 5.51 4.05
N GLY A 51 -11.51 5.51 4.13
CA GLY A 51 -10.71 4.52 4.84
C GLY A 51 -10.57 4.83 6.34
N VAL A 52 -10.08 3.83 7.08
CA VAL A 52 -9.81 3.94 8.51
C VAL A 52 -8.32 4.26 8.70
N PRO A 53 -7.94 5.24 9.53
CA PRO A 53 -6.54 5.55 9.79
C PRO A 53 -5.81 4.34 10.38
N LEU A 54 -4.64 4.04 9.83
CA LEU A 54 -3.75 3.00 10.32
C LEU A 54 -2.79 3.59 11.35
N PRO A 55 -2.49 2.84 12.43
CA PRO A 55 -1.49 3.27 13.39
C PRO A 55 -0.11 3.37 12.72
N PRO A 56 0.78 4.25 13.22
CA PRO A 56 2.12 4.36 12.69
C PRO A 56 2.85 3.01 12.78
N PRO A 57 3.77 2.70 11.86
CA PRO A 57 4.43 1.39 11.76
C PRO A 57 5.05 0.92 13.09
N CYS A 58 5.62 1.85 13.86
CA CYS A 58 6.20 1.57 15.17
C CYS A 58 5.16 1.11 16.22
N ALA A 59 3.92 1.60 16.16
CA ALA A 59 2.85 1.17 17.07
C ALA A 59 2.17 -0.13 16.61
N ALA A 60 2.15 -0.41 15.30
CA ALA A 60 1.64 -1.67 14.75
C ALA A 60 2.58 -2.85 15.07
N LEU A 61 3.90 -2.63 15.00
CA LEU A 61 4.92 -3.61 15.37
C LEU A 61 5.04 -3.81 16.90
N ALA A 62 4.73 -2.80 17.72
CA ALA A 62 4.73 -2.97 19.18
C ALA A 62 3.68 -3.98 19.69
N ASN A 63 2.63 -4.25 18.91
CA ASN A 63 1.52 -5.17 19.26
C ASN A 63 1.61 -6.54 18.57
N CYS A 64 2.58 -6.80 17.70
CA CYS A 64 2.77 -8.16 17.19
C CYS A 64 3.49 -9.02 18.24
N ASN A 65 2.77 -10.00 18.81
CA ASN A 65 3.32 -11.05 19.69
C ASN A 65 4.21 -12.06 18.95
N ASP A 66 4.87 -11.63 17.88
CA ASP A 66 5.75 -12.47 17.08
C ASP A 66 7.19 -12.37 17.65
N PRO A 67 7.75 -13.45 18.20
CA PRO A 67 9.06 -13.40 18.86
C PRO A 67 10.23 -13.08 17.92
N GLU A 68 10.07 -13.20 16.60
CA GLU A 68 11.10 -12.84 15.61
C GLU A 68 11.10 -11.35 15.21
N LEU A 69 10.04 -10.61 15.55
CA LEU A 69 9.87 -9.17 15.25
C LEU A 69 10.14 -8.27 16.46
N GLN A 70 10.53 -8.85 17.61
CA GLN A 70 10.94 -8.07 18.76
C GLN A 70 12.29 -7.42 18.48
N PRO A 71 12.41 -6.08 18.58
CA PRO A 71 13.69 -5.41 18.39
C PRO A 71 14.66 -5.91 19.46
N THR A 72 15.70 -6.64 19.05
CA THR A 72 16.70 -7.17 19.98
C THR A 72 17.52 -6.06 20.61
N ASP A 73 17.53 -4.86 20.02
CA ASP A 73 18.26 -3.72 20.53
C ASP A 73 17.44 -2.43 20.36
N ALA A 74 17.07 -1.81 21.48
CA ALA A 74 16.35 -0.54 21.55
C ALA A 74 17.09 0.65 20.89
N GLY A 75 18.30 0.43 20.37
CA GLY A 75 19.12 1.41 19.66
C GLY A 75 18.78 1.58 18.17
N GLU A 76 18.15 0.60 17.52
CA GLU A 76 17.98 0.59 16.05
C GLU A 76 16.56 0.92 15.57
N ALA A 77 15.61 1.12 16.48
CA ALA A 77 14.24 1.55 16.13
C ALA A 77 14.20 2.98 15.55
N GLY A 78 15.25 3.78 15.78
CA GLY A 78 15.37 5.15 15.27
C GLY A 78 15.78 5.26 13.80
N GLU A 79 16.44 4.24 13.23
CA GLU A 79 17.07 4.35 11.89
C GLU A 79 16.23 3.77 10.76
N MET A 80 15.28 2.85 11.03
CA MET A 80 14.39 2.35 9.97
C MET A 80 13.24 3.31 9.63
N ALA A 81 12.94 4.29 10.49
CA ALA A 81 11.88 5.27 10.25
C ALA A 81 12.27 6.36 9.23
N THR A 82 13.57 6.53 8.94
CA THR A 82 14.09 7.64 8.13
C THR A 82 14.50 7.25 6.70
N ALA A 83 14.47 5.96 6.33
CA ALA A 83 14.96 5.52 5.01
C ALA A 83 14.06 5.93 3.83
N TRP A 84 12.88 6.51 4.08
CA TRP A 84 11.96 7.04 3.06
C TRP A 84 11.84 8.57 3.19
N GLU A 85 12.95 9.26 3.49
CA GLU A 85 13.09 10.72 3.46
C GLU A 85 13.01 11.28 2.02
N GLY A 86 11.89 11.05 1.36
CA GLY A 86 11.43 11.81 0.21
C GLY A 86 10.36 12.80 0.68
N GLN A 87 10.79 13.97 1.18
CA GLN A 87 9.99 15.20 1.34
C GLN A 87 8.50 15.02 1.73
N GLY A 88 8.19 15.01 3.03
CA GLY A 88 6.88 15.47 3.52
C GLY A 88 6.26 14.73 4.70
N GLY A 89 6.60 15.15 5.92
CA GLY A 89 5.78 14.97 7.13
C GLY A 89 5.49 13.52 7.57
N ALA A 90 4.84 13.39 8.73
CA ALA A 90 4.31 12.10 9.18
C ALA A 90 3.26 11.63 8.16
N GLN A 91 3.58 10.63 7.35
CA GLN A 91 2.66 10.14 6.33
C GLN A 91 1.53 9.35 7.01
N GLU A 92 0.33 9.92 7.00
CA GLU A 92 -0.87 9.22 7.47
C GLU A 92 -1.28 8.13 6.49
N PHE A 93 -1.38 6.90 6.99
CA PHE A 93 -1.84 5.74 6.23
C PHE A 93 -3.30 5.43 6.58
N TYR A 94 -4.04 4.94 5.60
CA TYR A 94 -5.46 4.62 5.72
C TYR A 94 -5.71 3.27 5.06
N THR A 95 -6.62 2.47 5.62
CA THR A 95 -7.08 1.23 4.98
C THR A 95 -7.84 1.55 3.69
N PHE A 96 -7.90 0.57 2.78
CA PHE A 96 -8.84 0.64 1.67
C PHE A 96 -10.27 0.35 2.20
N PRO A 97 -11.28 1.18 1.88
CA PRO A 97 -12.64 0.99 2.37
C PRO A 97 -13.28 -0.27 1.77
N SER A 98 -14.18 -0.90 2.54
CA SER A 98 -14.97 -2.03 2.02
C SER A 98 -15.98 -1.57 0.97
N ALA A 99 -16.45 -2.48 0.11
CA ALA A 99 -17.50 -2.16 -0.87
C ALA A 99 -18.80 -1.66 -0.21
N ALA A 100 -19.16 -2.19 0.97
CA ALA A 100 -20.31 -1.73 1.73
C ALA A 100 -20.13 -0.28 2.18
N THR A 101 -18.97 0.05 2.77
CA THR A 101 -18.63 1.42 3.19
C THR A 101 -18.67 2.41 2.03
N LEU A 102 -18.24 2.00 0.84
CA LEU A 102 -18.30 2.82 -0.36
C LEU A 102 -19.73 3.01 -0.87
N ALA A 103 -20.58 1.99 -0.76
CA ALA A 103 -21.98 2.08 -1.16
C ALA A 103 -22.77 3.01 -0.22
N ASP A 104 -22.57 2.89 1.09
CA ASP A 104 -23.24 3.74 2.09
C ASP A 104 -22.82 5.21 1.99
N ALA A 105 -21.61 5.48 1.49
CA ALA A 105 -21.11 6.84 1.31
C ALA A 105 -21.57 7.51 0.00
N SER A 106 -22.33 6.79 -0.83
CA SER A 106 -22.90 7.28 -2.09
C SER A 106 -24.24 8.00 -1.92
N GLU A 107 -24.81 7.99 -0.71
CA GLU A 107 -26.04 8.70 -0.32
C GLU A 107 -25.74 10.09 0.28
#